data_AF-T0PVA3-F1
#
_entry.id   AF-T0PVA3-F1
#
_cell.length_a   1.000
_cell.length_b   1.000
_cell.length_c   1.000
_cell.angle_alpha   90.00
_cell.angle_beta   90.00
_cell.angle_gamma   90.00
#
_symmetry.space_group_name_H-M   'P 1'
#
loop_
_entity.id
_entity.type
_entity.pdbx_description
1 polymer ?
#
loop_
_entity_poly.entity_id
_entity_poly.type
_entity_poly.pdbx_seq_one_letter_code
_entity_poly.pdbx_strand_id
1 'polypeptide(L)'
;MGEKLGEALRFIFQFLAGFVIGFYKGWNMALAMCAVMPTCAVSLTFLIKRLRASAARSQQVYAAAGAVAEETIGAMRTVVSLNGEPRVVQKYGENILEAEVETIKLAKFVSFSTGWFMMSIWLTYATGLWYGGYLVSDQNDTIPTPGSVFSVLYGILMGTMAVSQISPNISAVASAKGAASALYQILDRP
;
A
#
# COMPACT_ATOMS: atom_id res chain seq x y z
N MET A 1 -13.58 16.95 3.33
CA MET A 1 -14.00 15.88 2.40
C MET A 1 -13.90 16.29 0.94
N GLY A 2 -14.27 17.53 0.57
CA GLY A 2 -14.18 18.00 -0.81
C GLY A 2 -12.78 17.89 -1.44
N GLU A 3 -11.73 18.22 -0.68
CA GLU A 3 -10.34 18.17 -1.17
C GLU A 3 -9.90 16.76 -1.58
N LYS A 4 -10.13 15.74 -0.74
CA LYS A 4 -9.78 14.35 -1.05
C LYS A 4 -10.56 13.78 -2.24
N LEU A 5 -11.80 14.25 -2.44
CA LEU A 5 -12.62 13.85 -3.58
C LEU A 5 -12.14 14.51 -4.87
N GLY A 6 -11.76 15.79 -4.80
CA GLY A 6 -11.12 16.51 -5.90
C GLY A 6 -9.77 15.89 -6.29
N GLU A 7 -8.96 15.52 -5.31
CA GLU A 7 -7.71 14.79 -5.56
C GLU A 7 -7.94 13.42 -6.19
N ALA A 8 -8.92 12.65 -5.69
CA ALA A 8 -9.26 11.35 -6.28
C ALA A 8 -9.63 11.47 -7.77
N LEU A 9 -10.50 12.44 -8.10
CA LEU A 9 -10.87 12.72 -9.49
C LEU A 9 -9.65 13.15 -10.33
N ARG A 10 -8.83 14.07 -9.80
CA ARG A 10 -7.60 14.53 -10.47
C ARG A 10 -6.70 13.35 -10.81
N PHE A 11 -6.47 12.43 -9.88
CA PHE A 11 -5.61 11.28 -10.13
C PHE A 11 -6.23 10.28 -11.12
N ILE A 12 -7.56 10.09 -11.14
CA ILE A 12 -8.23 9.27 -12.15
C ILE A 12 -8.03 9.85 -13.55
N PHE A 13 -8.25 11.15 -13.72
CA PHE A 13 -8.01 11.82 -15.00
C PHE A 13 -6.53 11.78 -15.39
N GLN A 14 -5.61 11.98 -14.45
CA GLN A 14 -4.17 11.89 -14.69
C GLN A 14 -3.76 10.49 -15.16
N PHE A 15 -4.34 9.44 -14.57
CA PHE A 15 -4.11 8.06 -14.99
C PHE A 15 -4.57 7.82 -16.43
N LEU A 16 -5.83 8.19 -16.74
CA LEU A 16 -6.39 8.01 -18.08
C LEU A 16 -5.62 8.82 -19.13
N ALA A 17 -5.32 10.08 -18.86
CA ALA A 17 -4.58 10.95 -19.78
C ALA A 17 -3.15 10.43 -20.01
N GLY A 18 -2.45 9.99 -18.96
CA GLY A 18 -1.10 9.45 -19.07
C GLY A 18 -1.03 8.18 -19.93
N PHE A 19 -2.00 7.28 -19.76
CA PHE A 19 -2.11 6.06 -20.58
C PHE A 19 -2.48 6.37 -22.03
N VAL A 20 -3.47 7.23 -22.27
CA VAL A 20 -3.89 7.60 -23.63
C VAL A 20 -2.73 8.24 -24.42
N ILE A 21 -2.00 9.18 -23.81
CA ILE A 21 -0.84 9.83 -24.44
C ILE A 21 0.27 8.82 -24.71
N GLY A 22 0.52 7.89 -23.77
CA GLY A 22 1.52 6.84 -23.92
C GLY A 22 1.22 5.88 -25.07
N PHE A 23 -0.02 5.38 -25.16
CA PHE A 23 -0.46 4.49 -26.22
C PHE A 23 -0.53 5.18 -27.59
N TYR A 24 -0.89 6.46 -27.64
CA TYR A 24 -0.97 7.21 -28.89
C TYR A 24 0.41 7.50 -29.52
N LYS A 25 1.42 7.81 -28.69
CA LYS A 25 2.77 8.17 -29.18
C LYS A 25 3.68 6.97 -29.44
N GLY A 26 3.44 5.83 -28.82
CA GLY A 26 4.35 4.69 -28.93
C GLY A 26 3.80 3.44 -28.26
N TRP A 27 2.88 2.75 -28.95
CA TRP A 27 2.19 1.58 -28.42
C TRP A 27 3.12 0.41 -28.05
N ASN A 28 4.18 0.17 -28.83
CA ASN A 28 5.16 -0.89 -28.57
C ASN A 28 5.92 -0.69 -27.25
N MET A 29 6.39 0.54 -27.02
CA MET A 29 7.08 0.90 -25.77
C MET A 29 6.11 0.88 -24.59
N ALA A 30 4.90 1.40 -24.78
CA ALA A 30 3.87 1.39 -23.75
C ALA A 30 3.49 -0.03 -23.31
N LEU A 31 3.39 -0.98 -24.25
CA LEU A 31 3.12 -2.38 -23.96
C LEU A 31 4.24 -3.04 -23.14
N ALA A 32 5.50 -2.79 -23.51
CA ALA A 32 6.65 -3.31 -22.78
C ALA A 32 6.66 -2.82 -21.32
N MET A 33 6.39 -1.54 -21.09
CA MET A 33 6.28 -0.97 -19.73
C MET A 33 5.04 -1.51 -18.99
N CYS A 34 3.92 -1.69 -19.69
CA CYS A 34 2.72 -2.30 -19.12
C CYS A 34 2.92 -3.77 -18.75
N ALA A 35 3.85 -4.51 -19.36
CA ALA A 35 4.14 -5.89 -18.98
C ALA A 35 4.83 -6.00 -17.60
N VAL A 36 5.59 -4.98 -17.20
CA VAL A 36 6.30 -4.93 -15.89
C VAL A 36 5.37 -4.43 -14.77
N MET A 37 4.30 -3.71 -15.11
CA MET A 37 3.34 -3.19 -14.14
C MET A 37 2.58 -4.29 -13.35
N PRO A 38 2.06 -5.38 -13.94
CA PRO A 38 1.43 -6.48 -13.21
C PRO A 38 2.36 -7.09 -12.17
N THR A 39 3.64 -7.26 -12.48
CA THR A 39 4.63 -7.79 -11.52
C THR A 39 4.83 -6.86 -10.34
N CYS A 40 4.84 -5.54 -10.56
CA CYS A 40 4.81 -4.54 -9.48
C CYS A 40 3.51 -4.63 -8.66
N ALA A 41 2.36 -4.75 -9.32
CA ALA A 41 1.06 -4.77 -8.66
C ALA A 41 0.85 -6.03 -7.80
N VAL A 42 1.30 -7.20 -8.28
CA VAL A 42 1.23 -8.47 -7.52
C VAL A 42 2.09 -8.39 -6.26
N SER A 43 3.32 -7.88 -6.36
CA SER A 43 4.19 -7.73 -5.18
C SER A 43 3.62 -6.73 -4.16
N LEU A 44 3.08 -5.60 -4.63
CA LEU A 44 2.48 -4.59 -3.76
C LEU A 44 1.19 -5.09 -3.07
N THR A 45 0.31 -5.76 -3.80
CA THR A 45 -0.92 -6.33 -3.22
C THR A 45 -0.62 -7.43 -2.22
N PHE A 46 0.40 -8.26 -2.47
CA PHE A 46 0.87 -9.27 -1.52
C PHE A 46 1.42 -8.63 -0.24
N LEU A 47 2.22 -7.57 -0.36
CA LEU A 47 2.70 -6.80 0.78
C LEU A 47 1.55 -6.22 1.62
N ILE A 48 0.62 -5.53 0.97
CA ILE A 48 -0.52 -4.89 1.65
C ILE A 48 -1.38 -5.92 2.38
N LYS A 49 -1.66 -7.07 1.74
CA LYS A 49 -2.42 -8.16 2.37
C LYS A 49 -1.72 -8.70 3.61
N ARG A 50 -0.40 -8.93 3.53
CA ARG A 50 0.40 -9.45 4.66
C ARG A 50 0.51 -8.43 5.79
N LEU A 51 0.72 -7.16 5.47
CA LEU A 51 0.77 -6.08 6.43
C LEU A 51 -0.57 -5.93 7.17
N ARG A 52 -1.70 -5.96 6.43
CA ARG A 52 -3.05 -5.93 7.04
C ARG A 52 -3.30 -7.13 7.94
N ALA A 53 -2.95 -8.34 7.50
CA ALA A 53 -3.13 -9.55 8.29
C ALA A 53 -2.37 -9.47 9.61
N SER A 54 -1.15 -8.94 9.60
CA SER A 54 -0.42 -8.78 10.84
C SER A 54 -0.88 -7.61 11.69
N ALA A 55 -1.27 -6.48 11.09
CA ALA A 55 -1.86 -5.38 11.86
C ALA A 55 -3.10 -5.85 12.62
N ALA A 56 -3.93 -6.70 12.00
CA ALA A 56 -5.07 -7.34 12.65
C ALA A 56 -4.65 -8.29 13.79
N ARG A 57 -3.60 -9.10 13.59
CA ARG A 57 -3.06 -9.96 14.66
C ARG A 57 -2.51 -9.16 15.82
N SER A 58 -1.68 -8.14 15.55
CA SER A 58 -1.15 -7.25 16.59
C SER A 58 -2.29 -6.59 17.36
N GLN A 59 -3.34 -6.11 16.68
CA GLN A 59 -4.51 -5.53 17.32
C GLN A 59 -5.21 -6.53 18.26
N GLN A 60 -5.34 -7.81 17.89
CA GLN A 60 -5.92 -8.84 18.75
C GLN A 60 -5.06 -9.14 19.98
N VAL A 61 -3.73 -9.24 19.81
CA VAL A 61 -2.80 -9.46 20.92
C VAL A 61 -2.82 -8.28 21.88
N TYR A 62 -2.83 -7.03 21.37
CA TYR A 62 -2.96 -5.83 22.19
C TYR A 62 -4.31 -5.77 22.91
N ALA A 63 -5.41 -6.18 22.26
CA ALA A 63 -6.73 -6.23 22.90
C ALA A 63 -6.77 -7.25 24.04
N ALA A 64 -6.18 -8.44 23.85
CA ALA A 64 -6.10 -9.45 24.90
C ALA A 64 -5.20 -9.01 26.07
N ALA A 65 -4.06 -8.39 25.78
CA ALA A 65 -3.19 -7.81 26.81
C ALA A 65 -3.88 -6.66 27.57
N GLY A 66 -4.64 -5.82 26.85
CA GLY A 66 -5.45 -4.75 27.43
C GLY A 66 -6.52 -5.29 28.37
N ALA A 67 -7.23 -6.35 27.99
CA ALA A 67 -8.23 -6.99 28.84
C ALA A 67 -7.61 -7.57 30.12
N VAL A 68 -6.44 -8.22 30.03
CA VAL A 68 -5.72 -8.74 31.20
C VAL A 68 -5.20 -7.61 32.10
N ALA A 69 -4.72 -6.50 31.51
CA ALA A 69 -4.31 -5.33 32.27
C ALA A 69 -5.50 -4.69 32.99
N GLU A 70 -6.65 -4.59 32.33
CA GLU A 70 -7.90 -4.07 32.90
C GLU A 70 -8.39 -4.94 34.06
N GLU A 71 -8.36 -6.26 33.91
CA GLU A 71 -8.67 -7.23 34.97
C GLU A 71 -7.70 -7.12 36.16
N THR A 72 -6.40 -7.00 35.89
CA THR A 72 -5.35 -6.90 36.92
C THR A 72 -5.45 -5.58 37.71
N ILE A 73 -5.73 -4.47 37.03
CA ILE A 73 -5.97 -3.16 37.67
C ILE A 73 -7.27 -3.20 38.49
N GLY A 74 -8.32 -3.85 37.98
CA GLY A 74 -9.59 -4.03 38.69
C GLY A 74 -9.46 -4.90 39.95
N ALA A 75 -8.57 -5.89 39.94
CA ALA A 75 -8.34 -6.83 41.05
C ALA A 75 -7.01 -6.61 41.80
N MET A 76 -6.45 -5.40 41.74
CA MET A 76 -5.10 -5.10 42.26
C MET A 76 -4.90 -5.50 43.73
N ARG A 77 -5.90 -5.25 44.60
CA ARG A 77 -5.87 -5.66 46.02
C ARG A 77 -5.72 -7.18 46.18
N THR A 78 -6.34 -7.96 45.31
CA THR A 78 -6.30 -9.43 45.33
C THR A 78 -4.93 -9.95 44.89
N VAL A 79 -4.35 -9.36 43.83
CA VAL A 79 -3.03 -9.74 43.32
C VAL A 79 -1.93 -9.49 44.35
N VAL A 80 -1.98 -8.34 45.02
CA VAL A 80 -1.04 -7.99 46.10
C VAL A 80 -1.22 -8.90 47.30
N SER A 81 -2.47 -9.24 47.67
CA SER A 81 -2.74 -10.14 48.80
C SER A 81 -2.24 -11.58 48.60
N LEU A 82 -2.12 -12.03 47.35
CA LEU A 82 -1.66 -13.37 46.99
C LEU A 82 -0.14 -13.45 46.71
N ASN A 83 0.61 -12.34 46.85
CA ASN A 83 2.03 -12.26 46.43
C ASN A 83 2.26 -12.78 45.00
N GLY A 84 1.32 -12.49 44.08
CA GLY A 84 1.32 -13.02 42.71
C GLY A 84 2.25 -12.31 41.73
N GLU A 85 2.91 -11.22 42.14
CA GLU A 85 3.76 -10.35 41.31
C GLU A 85 4.81 -11.10 40.46
N PRO A 86 5.63 -12.03 41.01
CA PRO A 86 6.67 -12.70 40.21
C PRO A 86 6.08 -13.59 39.10
N ARG A 87 4.89 -14.18 39.33
CA ARG A 87 4.21 -15.02 38.35
C ARG A 87 3.65 -14.21 37.18
N VAL A 88 3.21 -12.97 37.44
CA VAL A 88 2.74 -12.03 36.42
C VAL A 88 3.91 -11.51 35.58
N VAL A 89 5.03 -11.15 36.22
CA VAL A 89 6.25 -10.69 35.53
C VAL A 89 6.81 -11.78 34.62
N GLN A 90 6.88 -13.03 35.08
CA GLN A 90 7.34 -14.14 34.26
C GLN A 90 6.44 -14.37 33.03
N LYS A 91 5.11 -14.36 33.23
CA LYS A 91 4.14 -14.54 32.15
C LYS A 91 4.16 -13.38 31.14
N TYR A 92 4.44 -12.16 31.61
CA TYR A 92 4.63 -11.00 30.74
C TYR A 92 5.91 -11.11 29.90
N GLY A 93 7.02 -11.58 30.50
CA GLY A 93 8.29 -11.79 29.80
C GLY A 93 8.20 -12.84 28.69
N GLU A 94 7.51 -13.96 28.93
CA GLU A 94 7.28 -15.01 27.92
C GLU A 94 6.46 -14.48 26.73
N ASN A 95 5.38 -13.73 27.00
CA ASN A 95 4.53 -13.13 25.96
C ASN A 95 5.26 -12.07 25.12
N ILE A 96 6.16 -11.28 25.73
CA ILE A 96 6.97 -10.29 25.01
C ILE A 96 7.95 -10.96 24.04
N LEU A 97 8.63 -12.02 24.49
CA LEU A 97 9.60 -12.75 23.67
C LEU A 97 8.93 -13.36 22.43
N GLU A 98 7.74 -13.94 22.59
CA GLU A 98 6.97 -14.48 21.47
C GLU A 98 6.53 -13.38 20.49
N ALA A 99 6.02 -12.25 21.01
CA ALA A 99 5.64 -11.09 20.20
C ALA A 99 6.83 -10.46 19.46
N GLU A 100 8.01 -10.42 20.08
CA GLU A 100 9.24 -9.91 19.47
C GLU A 100 9.67 -10.79 18.29
N VAL A 101 9.66 -12.11 18.45
CA VAL A 101 10.01 -13.05 17.37
C VAL A 101 9.04 -12.94 16.19
N GLU A 102 7.74 -12.81 16.44
CA GLU A 102 6.74 -12.57 15.38
C GLU A 102 6.98 -11.24 14.67
N THR A 103 7.26 -10.18 15.42
CA THR A 103 7.50 -8.83 14.88
C THR A 103 8.76 -8.79 14.03
N ILE A 104 9.85 -9.46 14.46
CA ILE A 104 11.10 -9.57 13.69
C ILE A 104 10.87 -10.34 12.39
N LYS A 105 10.14 -11.47 12.42
CA LYS A 105 9.81 -12.23 11.21
C LYS A 105 9.01 -11.39 10.23
N LEU A 106 8.05 -10.62 10.72
CA LEU A 106 7.30 -9.70 9.90
C LEU A 106 8.17 -8.59 9.32
N ALA A 107 8.99 -7.94 10.14
CA ALA A 107 9.85 -6.84 9.71
C ALA A 107 10.78 -7.28 8.58
N LYS A 108 11.39 -8.48 8.69
CA LYS A 108 12.20 -9.08 7.61
C LYS A 108 11.40 -9.23 6.32
N PHE A 109 10.17 -9.73 6.41
CA PHE A 109 9.31 -9.92 5.25
C PHE A 109 8.87 -8.59 4.61
N VAL A 110 8.50 -7.60 5.41
CA VAL A 110 8.13 -6.26 4.93
C VAL A 110 9.32 -5.57 4.25
N SER A 111 10.51 -5.67 4.82
CA SER A 111 11.73 -5.12 4.23
C SER A 111 12.06 -5.79 2.90
N PHE A 112 11.99 -7.13 2.82
CA PHE A 112 12.19 -7.86 1.57
C PHE A 112 11.20 -7.41 0.48
N SER A 113 9.92 -7.32 0.83
CA SER A 113 8.88 -6.92 -0.13
C SER A 113 9.02 -5.47 -0.58
N THR A 114 9.42 -4.56 0.31
CA THR A 114 9.69 -3.16 -0.02
C THR A 114 10.91 -3.05 -0.96
N GLY A 115 11.96 -3.83 -0.70
CA GLY A 115 13.13 -3.93 -1.57
C GLY A 115 12.77 -4.45 -2.97
N TRP A 116 11.96 -5.51 -3.05
CA TRP A 116 11.47 -6.04 -4.31
C TRP A 116 10.66 -5.01 -5.11
N PHE A 117 9.79 -4.25 -4.42
CA PHE A 117 9.02 -3.18 -5.05
C PHE A 117 9.92 -2.08 -5.62
N MET A 118 10.91 -1.62 -4.87
CA MET A 118 11.90 -0.62 -5.34
C MET A 118 12.71 -1.14 -6.53
N MET A 119 13.16 -2.39 -6.50
CA MET A 119 13.88 -3.02 -7.61
C MET A 119 13.05 -3.03 -8.90
N SER A 120 11.77 -3.37 -8.80
CA SER A 120 10.86 -3.42 -9.95
C SER A 120 10.64 -2.04 -10.60
N ILE A 121 10.64 -0.97 -9.79
CA ILE A 121 10.58 0.41 -10.30
C ILE A 121 11.84 0.71 -11.12
N TRP A 122 13.03 0.45 -10.57
CA TRP A 122 14.29 0.68 -11.28
C TRP A 122 14.40 -0.14 -12.58
N LEU A 123 13.92 -1.38 -12.57
CA LEU A 123 13.83 -2.21 -13.77
C LEU A 123 12.91 -1.61 -14.83
N THR A 124 11.78 -1.01 -14.43
CA THR A 124 10.87 -0.32 -15.35
C THR A 124 11.53 0.89 -16.01
N TYR A 125 12.31 1.67 -15.25
CA TYR A 125 13.10 2.77 -15.80
C TYR A 125 14.20 2.29 -16.76
N ALA A 126 14.94 1.24 -16.36
CA ALA A 126 16.03 0.69 -17.16
C ALA A 126 15.52 0.12 -18.50
N THR A 127 14.45 -0.69 -18.45
CA THR A 127 13.83 -1.27 -19.65
C THR A 127 13.19 -0.21 -20.54
N GLY A 128 12.52 0.79 -19.96
CA GLY A 128 11.96 1.92 -20.70
C GLY A 128 13.02 2.73 -21.45
N LEU A 129 14.14 3.06 -20.80
CA LEU A 129 15.22 3.82 -21.44
C LEU A 129 15.99 2.97 -22.47
N TRP A 130 16.25 1.70 -22.17
CA TRP A 130 16.95 0.81 -23.08
C TRP A 130 16.14 0.52 -24.35
N TYR A 131 14.87 0.13 -24.19
CA TYR A 131 13.98 -0.13 -25.31
C TYR A 131 13.62 1.15 -26.08
N GLY A 132 13.46 2.27 -25.36
CA GLY A 132 13.28 3.59 -25.96
C GLY A 132 14.49 4.03 -26.79
N GLY A 133 15.71 3.78 -26.30
CA GLY A 133 16.95 4.05 -27.05
C GLY A 133 17.09 3.16 -28.28
N TYR A 134 16.74 1.88 -28.17
CA TYR A 134 16.72 0.95 -29.31
C TYR A 134 15.74 1.41 -30.40
N LEU A 135 14.51 1.81 -30.03
CA LEU A 135 13.52 2.31 -30.99
C LEU A 135 13.94 3.60 -31.70
N VAL A 136 14.71 4.47 -31.04
CA VAL A 136 15.26 5.69 -31.67
C VAL A 136 16.39 5.35 -32.64
N SER A 137 17.17 4.30 -32.36
CA SER A 137 18.28 3.88 -33.21
C SER A 137 17.83 3.09 -34.44
N ASP A 138 16.70 2.39 -34.38
CA ASP A 138 16.29 1.43 -35.42
C ASP A 138 15.63 2.11 -36.65
N GLN A 139 15.49 3.44 -36.71
CA GLN A 139 14.87 4.22 -37.80
C GLN A 139 13.49 3.72 -38.29
N ASN A 140 12.86 2.77 -37.61
CA ASN A 140 11.53 2.29 -37.91
C ASN A 140 10.53 3.39 -37.50
N ASP A 141 9.76 3.90 -38.47
CA ASP A 141 8.85 5.07 -38.47
C ASP A 141 7.85 5.21 -37.30
N THR A 142 7.86 4.31 -36.31
CA THR A 142 6.88 4.30 -35.21
C THR A 142 7.15 5.37 -34.15
N ILE A 143 8.40 5.84 -33.98
CA ILE A 143 8.73 6.92 -33.03
C ILE A 143 9.71 7.92 -33.70
N PRO A 144 9.21 9.04 -34.24
CA PRO A 144 10.03 9.93 -35.09
C PRO A 144 11.00 10.84 -34.32
N THR A 145 10.97 10.88 -32.98
CA THR A 145 11.80 11.82 -32.22
C THR A 145 12.16 11.29 -30.82
N PRO A 146 13.37 11.57 -30.30
CA PRO A 146 13.72 11.26 -28.91
C PRO A 146 12.71 11.83 -27.89
N GLY A 147 12.11 12.98 -28.19
CA GLY A 147 11.09 13.60 -27.35
C GLY A 147 9.79 12.79 -27.20
N SER A 148 9.41 11.99 -28.18
CA SER A 148 8.25 11.08 -28.06
C SER A 148 8.52 9.95 -27.08
N VAL A 149 9.74 9.41 -27.02
CA VAL A 149 10.14 8.38 -26.04
C VAL A 149 10.00 8.91 -24.62
N PHE A 150 10.56 10.09 -24.34
CA PHE A 150 10.42 10.72 -23.02
C PHE A 150 8.96 11.06 -22.70
N SER A 151 8.16 11.48 -23.69
CA SER A 151 6.72 11.71 -23.49
C SER A 151 5.98 10.43 -23.09
N VAL A 152 6.26 9.30 -23.73
CA VAL A 152 5.65 8.00 -23.42
C VAL A 152 6.09 7.53 -22.04
N LEU A 153 7.40 7.56 -21.76
CA LEU A 153 7.97 7.19 -20.47
C LEU A 153 7.34 8.01 -19.34
N TYR A 154 7.33 9.34 -19.46
CA TYR A 154 6.82 10.23 -18.43
C TYR A 154 5.29 10.13 -18.28
N GLY A 155 4.56 9.95 -19.38
CA GLY A 155 3.10 9.74 -19.36
C GLY A 155 2.72 8.47 -18.59
N ILE A 156 3.39 7.35 -18.86
CA ILE A 156 3.14 6.08 -18.17
C ILE A 156 3.57 6.15 -16.71
N LEU A 157 4.71 6.75 -16.40
CA LEU A 157 5.18 6.93 -15.02
C LEU A 157 4.23 7.78 -14.19
N MET A 158 3.79 8.92 -14.72
CA MET A 158 2.81 9.79 -14.07
C MET A 158 1.46 9.10 -13.89
N GLY A 159 1.02 8.30 -14.87
CA GLY A 159 -0.16 7.46 -14.74
C GLY A 159 -0.01 6.43 -13.62
N THR A 160 1.12 5.73 -13.57
CA THR A 160 1.43 4.74 -12.52
C THR A 160 1.41 5.36 -11.13
N MET A 161 2.05 6.52 -10.97
CA MET A 161 2.08 7.25 -9.70
C MET A 161 0.69 7.71 -9.28
N ALA A 162 -0.17 8.09 -10.23
CA ALA A 162 -1.55 8.43 -9.93
C ALA A 162 -2.30 7.23 -9.32
N VAL A 163 -2.15 6.01 -9.85
CA VAL A 163 -2.77 4.79 -9.27
C VAL A 163 -2.37 4.58 -7.81
N SER A 164 -1.09 4.75 -7.50
CA SER A 164 -0.57 4.61 -6.14
C SER A 164 -1.19 5.64 -5.19
N GLN A 165 -1.42 6.87 -5.65
CA GLN A 165 -2.01 7.94 -4.85
C GLN A 165 -3.55 7.90 -4.80
N ILE A 166 -4.22 7.24 -5.74
CA ILE A 166 -5.68 7.04 -5.75
C ILE A 166 -6.12 6.16 -4.56
N SER A 167 -5.36 5.11 -4.23
CA SER A 167 -5.73 4.11 -3.23
C SER A 167 -6.13 4.68 -1.85
N PRO A 168 -5.32 5.55 -1.21
CA PRO A 168 -5.70 6.16 0.07
C PRO A 168 -6.88 7.14 -0.05
N ASN A 169 -7.01 7.85 -1.17
CA ASN A 169 -8.07 8.82 -1.39
C ASN A 169 -9.43 8.16 -1.62
N ILE A 170 -9.48 7.07 -2.39
CA ILE A 170 -10.69 6.24 -2.52
C ILE A 170 -11.08 5.64 -1.17
N SER A 171 -10.12 5.14 -0.39
CA SER A 171 -10.41 4.57 0.93
C SER A 171 -11.01 5.60 1.89
N ALA A 172 -10.52 6.85 1.85
CA ALA A 172 -11.08 7.94 2.65
C ALA A 172 -12.50 8.32 2.22
N VAL A 173 -12.77 8.37 0.91
CA VAL A 173 -14.12 8.64 0.38
C VAL A 173 -15.08 7.49 0.71
N ALA A 174 -14.63 6.24 0.64
CA ALA A 174 -15.43 5.08 1.01
C ALA A 174 -15.80 5.09 2.51
N SER A 175 -14.83 5.39 3.38
CA SER A 175 -15.06 5.54 4.83
C SER A 175 -16.06 6.66 5.14
N ALA A 176 -15.92 7.81 4.47
CA ALA A 176 -16.85 8.94 4.60
C ALA A 176 -18.28 8.57 4.18
N LYS A 177 -18.44 7.83 3.08
CA LYS A 177 -19.75 7.34 2.62
C LYS A 177 -20.38 6.36 3.61
N GLY A 178 -19.56 5.49 4.23
CA GLY A 178 -19.99 4.60 5.31
C GLY A 178 -20.50 5.36 6.53
N ALA A 179 -19.76 6.36 7.01
CA ALA A 179 -20.17 7.19 8.14
C ALA A 179 -21.46 8.00 7.84
N ALA A 180 -21.58 8.55 6.63
CA ALA A 180 -22.77 9.25 6.19
C ALA A 180 -24.00 8.32 6.14
N SER A 181 -23.85 7.07 5.66
CA SER A 181 -24.96 6.11 5.64
C SER A 181 -25.47 5.77 7.04
N ALA A 182 -24.59 5.66 8.04
CA ALA A 182 -24.98 5.45 9.43
C ALA A 182 -25.74 6.65 10.01
N LEU A 183 -25.31 7.88 9.69
CA LEU A 183 -26.02 9.10 10.09
C LEU A 183 -27.39 9.21 9.43
N TYR A 184 -27.49 8.96 8.11
CA TYR A 184 -28.77 8.97 7.41
C TYR A 184 -29.72 7.91 7.95
N GLN A 185 -29.24 6.71 8.31
CA GLN A 185 -30.08 5.68 8.95
C GLN A 185 -30.63 6.09 10.32
N ILE A 186 -29.93 6.96 11.06
CA ILE A 186 -30.42 7.50 12.33
C ILE A 186 -31.41 8.64 12.07
N LEU A 187 -31.17 9.46 11.04
CA LEU A 187 -32.03 10.59 10.67
C LEU A 187 -33.35 10.15 10.00
N ASP A 188 -33.34 9.01 9.30
CA ASP A 188 -34.52 8.38 8.67
C ASP A 188 -35.34 7.52 9.66
N ARG A 189 -34.92 7.43 10.94
CA ARG A 189 -35.79 6.84 11.95
C ARG A 189 -36.93 7.83 12.24
N PRO A 190 -38.21 7.39 12.09
CA PRO A 190 -39.37 8.26 12.22
C PRO A 190 -39.51 8.87 13.61
#